data_AF-A0A7C8M2Q7-F1
#
_entry.id   AF-A0A7C8M2Q7-F1
#
_cell.length_a   1.000
_cell.length_b   1.000
_cell.length_c   1.000
_cell.angle_alpha   90.00
_cell.angle_beta   90.00
_cell.angle_gamma   90.00
#
_symmetry.space_group_name_H-M   'P 1'
#
loop_
_entity.id
_entity.type
_entity.pdbx_description
1 polymer ?
#
loop_
_entity_poly.entity_id
_entity_poly.type
_entity_poly.pdbx_seq_one_letter_code
_entity_poly.pdbx_strand_id
1 'polypeptide(L)'
;MKRPNYAYPEVLAQRLPVPIYNAIVSDLSTDGAYLKTMAFANPAHDNLWFEPDMVGDAKASVADVASRFGGKYEDFSTLDLTEARGGGGGAADRGLGGGAGANPLRRLTLHRYRLNPLISLMARPALRRAVNGIGAIGLALLYEDPTASSVRSDGCTHHLGDTHHRDLHDSTTYTALDLRGSVDIAKLDVAYVPGTGYIAGVTFFDRVGRGEGGGVLTERLRWRQWEGKEPEGVVHVDNEPPERGDGAVWLFVGLAGTWVNTFGHGHLLARVSGVWRREGEEDG
;
A
#
# COMPACT_ATOMS: atom_id res chain seq x y z
N MET A 1 15.00 -15.18 60.85
CA MET A 1 15.35 -15.16 59.42
C MET A 1 14.52 -14.10 58.73
N LYS A 2 15.15 -13.04 58.19
CA LYS A 2 14.46 -11.93 57.51
C LYS A 2 13.92 -12.43 56.16
N ARG A 3 12.68 -12.03 55.81
CA ARG A 3 12.00 -12.42 54.58
C ARG A 3 12.85 -12.03 53.35
N PRO A 4 12.93 -12.86 52.29
CA PRO A 4 13.71 -12.53 51.10
C PRO A 4 13.22 -11.24 50.44
N ASN A 5 14.16 -10.36 50.12
CA ASN A 5 13.93 -9.11 49.42
C ASN A 5 13.84 -9.41 47.91
N TYR A 6 12.67 -9.18 47.29
CA TYR A 6 12.37 -9.56 45.90
C TYR A 6 12.90 -8.56 44.84
N ALA A 7 13.92 -7.77 45.19
CA ALA A 7 14.45 -6.70 44.34
C ALA A 7 15.76 -7.08 43.60
N TYR A 8 16.05 -8.37 43.43
CA TYR A 8 17.24 -8.82 42.69
C TYR A 8 16.99 -8.81 41.17
N PRO A 9 17.87 -8.20 40.36
CA PRO A 9 17.74 -8.14 38.89
C PRO A 9 17.60 -9.52 38.23
N GLU A 10 18.29 -10.53 38.75
CA GLU A 10 18.18 -11.90 38.24
C GLU A 10 16.79 -12.55 38.46
N VAL A 11 16.06 -12.15 39.51
CA VAL A 11 14.68 -12.62 39.77
C VAL A 11 13.66 -11.85 38.93
N LEU A 12 13.97 -10.60 38.55
CA LEU A 12 13.19 -9.81 37.60
C LEU A 12 13.36 -10.29 36.15
N ALA A 13 14.56 -10.76 35.77
CA ALA A 13 14.80 -11.34 34.45
C ALA A 13 13.94 -12.59 34.17
N GLN A 14 13.59 -13.35 35.22
CA GLN A 14 12.70 -14.52 35.15
C GLN A 14 11.19 -14.16 35.20
N ARG A 15 10.85 -12.87 35.35
CA ARG A 15 9.46 -12.35 35.40
C ARG A 15 9.11 -11.39 34.26
N LEU A 16 10.03 -11.15 33.32
CA LEU A 16 9.66 -10.52 32.06
C LEU A 16 8.85 -11.54 31.26
N PRO A 17 7.65 -11.19 30.78
CA PRO A 17 6.91 -12.06 29.89
C PRO A 17 7.80 -12.41 28.70
N VAL A 18 7.93 -13.71 28.43
CA VAL A 18 8.42 -14.24 27.16
C VAL A 18 7.73 -13.46 26.04
N PRO A 19 8.45 -13.04 24.98
CA PRO A 19 7.88 -12.27 23.89
C PRO A 19 6.64 -13.01 23.39
N ILE A 20 5.47 -12.37 23.45
CA ILE A 20 4.40 -12.79 22.57
C ILE A 20 4.90 -12.40 21.19
N TYR A 21 5.51 -13.36 20.50
CA TYR A 21 5.45 -13.37 19.06
C TYR A 21 3.96 -13.34 18.73
N ASN A 22 3.43 -12.15 18.45
CA ASN A 22 2.30 -12.06 17.54
C ASN A 22 2.87 -12.52 16.22
N ALA A 23 2.98 -13.84 16.04
CA ALA A 23 3.01 -14.42 14.72
C ALA A 23 1.68 -14.01 14.10
N ILE A 24 1.67 -12.85 13.42
CA ILE A 24 0.63 -12.41 12.50
C ILE A 24 0.76 -13.31 11.25
N VAL A 25 0.67 -14.61 11.46
CA VAL A 25 0.46 -15.60 10.40
C VAL A 25 -1.04 -15.93 10.34
N SER A 26 -1.85 -15.50 11.33
CA SER A 26 -3.24 -15.96 11.46
C SER A 26 -4.36 -14.92 11.23
N ASP A 27 -4.08 -13.71 10.74
CA ASP A 27 -5.14 -12.77 10.31
C ASP A 27 -5.07 -12.42 8.81
N LEU A 28 -4.01 -12.86 8.11
CA LEU A 28 -3.94 -12.67 6.67
C LEU A 28 -4.98 -13.52 5.94
N SER A 29 -5.23 -14.76 6.37
CA SER A 29 -6.25 -15.64 5.77
C SER A 29 -7.67 -15.08 5.84
N THR A 30 -7.92 -14.12 6.72
CA THR A 30 -9.21 -13.42 6.90
C THR A 30 -9.19 -12.00 6.35
N ASP A 31 -8.03 -11.50 5.93
CA ASP A 31 -7.93 -10.19 5.30
C ASP A 31 -8.38 -10.28 3.84
N GLY A 32 -9.46 -9.57 3.50
CA GLY A 32 -9.98 -9.56 2.13
C GLY A 32 -9.00 -9.03 1.09
N ALA A 33 -8.03 -8.17 1.46
CA ALA A 33 -6.98 -7.72 0.54
C ALA A 33 -6.02 -8.88 0.20
N TYR A 34 -5.68 -9.68 1.22
CA TYR A 34 -4.91 -10.91 1.06
C TYR A 34 -5.63 -11.93 0.21
N LEU A 35 -6.89 -12.21 0.51
CA LEU A 35 -7.70 -13.14 -0.26
C LEU A 35 -7.87 -12.69 -1.73
N LYS A 36 -8.03 -11.37 -1.96
CA LYS A 36 -8.10 -10.82 -3.32
C LYS A 36 -6.80 -11.04 -4.08
N THR A 37 -5.66 -10.75 -3.49
CA THR A 37 -4.35 -10.95 -4.13
C THR A 37 -4.06 -12.43 -4.34
N MET A 38 -4.36 -13.30 -3.38
CA MET A 38 -4.26 -14.75 -3.51
C MET A 38 -5.10 -15.30 -4.67
N ALA A 39 -6.27 -14.73 -4.95
CA ALA A 39 -7.10 -15.19 -6.07
C ALA A 39 -6.42 -14.98 -7.45
N PHE A 40 -5.42 -14.10 -7.51
CA PHE A 40 -4.57 -13.91 -8.67
C PHE A 40 -3.27 -14.72 -8.60
N ALA A 41 -2.95 -15.31 -7.45
CA ALA A 41 -1.81 -16.21 -7.30
C ALA A 41 -2.26 -17.66 -7.56
N ASN A 42 -1.93 -18.21 -8.72
CA ASN A 42 -2.01 -19.63 -9.01
C ASN A 42 -1.05 -20.41 -8.08
N PRO A 43 -1.55 -21.20 -7.12
CA PRO A 43 -0.70 -21.85 -6.13
C PRO A 43 0.30 -22.86 -6.71
N ALA A 44 0.10 -23.29 -7.96
CA ALA A 44 0.97 -24.23 -8.66
C ALA A 44 2.07 -23.55 -9.50
N HIS A 45 1.94 -22.25 -9.82
CA HIS A 45 2.79 -21.58 -10.82
C HIS A 45 3.20 -20.14 -10.46
N ASP A 46 2.51 -19.48 -9.52
CA ASP A 46 2.72 -18.04 -9.34
C ASP A 46 3.74 -17.70 -8.28
N ASN A 47 4.68 -16.85 -8.70
CA ASN A 47 5.72 -16.25 -7.88
C ASN A 47 5.31 -14.88 -7.30
N LEU A 48 4.03 -14.70 -7.00
CA LEU A 48 3.53 -13.47 -6.38
C LEU A 48 3.79 -13.52 -4.88
N TRP A 49 4.43 -12.48 -4.35
CA TRP A 49 4.66 -12.33 -2.92
C TRP A 49 3.70 -11.32 -2.30
N PHE A 50 3.02 -11.77 -1.25
CA PHE A 50 2.08 -10.95 -0.49
C PHE A 50 1.95 -11.31 1.00
N GLU A 51 2.82 -12.18 1.54
CA GLU A 51 2.85 -12.46 2.98
C GLU A 51 3.84 -11.52 3.70
N PRO A 52 3.73 -11.42 5.03
CA PRO A 52 3.02 -10.37 5.73
C PRO A 52 3.69 -8.99 5.56
N ASP A 53 2.92 -7.97 5.22
CA ASP A 53 3.03 -6.66 5.85
C ASP A 53 1.91 -5.78 5.31
N MET A 54 0.66 -6.17 5.58
CA MET A 54 -0.44 -5.22 5.50
C MET A 54 -0.20 -4.13 6.55
N VAL A 55 0.60 -3.13 6.18
CA VAL A 55 1.10 -2.08 7.06
C VAL A 55 -0.04 -1.11 7.37
N GLY A 56 -0.14 -0.74 8.64
CA GLY A 56 -1.15 0.15 9.20
C GLY A 56 -1.67 -0.42 10.51
N ASP A 57 -2.69 0.22 11.06
CA ASP A 57 -3.40 -0.34 12.20
C ASP A 57 -4.07 -1.68 11.84
N ALA A 58 -4.11 -2.59 12.80
CA ALA A 58 -4.94 -3.79 12.69
C ALA A 58 -6.40 -3.40 12.41
N LYS A 59 -7.10 -4.21 11.60
CA LYS A 59 -8.51 -3.96 11.29
C LYS A 59 -9.34 -3.98 12.57
N ALA A 60 -9.85 -2.81 12.95
CA ALA A 60 -10.83 -2.69 14.04
C ALA A 60 -12.15 -3.41 13.68
N SER A 61 -13.00 -3.65 14.68
CA SER A 61 -14.33 -4.23 14.42
C SER A 61 -15.20 -3.31 13.54
N VAL A 62 -16.18 -3.87 12.83
CA VAL A 62 -17.12 -3.08 12.01
C VAL A 62 -17.82 -2.00 12.85
N ALA A 63 -18.17 -2.32 14.10
CA ALA A 63 -18.78 -1.36 15.02
C ALA A 63 -17.82 -0.22 15.39
N ASP A 64 -16.53 -0.52 15.60
CA ASP A 64 -15.52 0.50 15.90
C ASP A 64 -15.26 1.41 14.70
N VAL A 65 -15.15 0.85 13.49
CA VAL A 65 -14.99 1.64 12.26
C VAL A 65 -16.21 2.52 12.03
N ALA A 66 -17.41 1.95 12.18
CA ALA A 66 -18.66 2.68 12.09
C ALA A 66 -18.80 3.75 13.18
N SER A 67 -18.18 3.58 14.36
CA SER A 67 -18.17 4.57 15.44
C SER A 67 -17.13 5.68 15.24
N ARG A 68 -15.94 5.35 14.73
CA ARG A 68 -14.86 6.32 14.52
C ARG A 68 -15.08 7.16 13.26
N PHE A 69 -15.34 6.48 12.16
CA PHE A 69 -15.38 7.08 10.83
C PHE A 69 -16.78 7.18 10.26
N GLY A 70 -17.77 6.52 10.89
CA GLY A 70 -19.09 6.40 10.29
C GLY A 70 -19.07 5.54 9.05
N GLY A 71 -18.11 4.60 8.96
CA GLY A 71 -17.66 3.93 7.74
C GLY A 71 -17.63 2.40 7.82
N LYS A 72 -17.12 1.77 6.75
CA LYS A 72 -16.74 0.35 6.71
C LYS A 72 -15.41 0.19 5.97
N TYR A 73 -14.77 -0.95 6.14
CA TYR A 73 -13.60 -1.30 5.34
C TYR A 73 -13.98 -1.74 3.92
N GLU A 74 -13.13 -1.41 2.95
CA GLU A 74 -13.20 -1.87 1.57
C GLU A 74 -11.80 -2.29 1.10
N ASP A 75 -11.64 -3.57 0.78
CA ASP A 75 -10.37 -4.13 0.36
C ASP A 75 -10.10 -3.89 -1.12
N PHE A 76 -8.83 -3.73 -1.49
CA PHE A 76 -8.39 -3.60 -2.87
C PHE A 76 -7.14 -4.43 -3.13
N SER A 77 -6.96 -4.79 -4.39
CA SER A 77 -5.71 -5.23 -4.99
C SER A 77 -5.64 -4.52 -6.33
N THR A 78 -4.46 -4.20 -6.84
CA THR A 78 -4.30 -3.70 -8.21
C THR A 78 -4.11 -4.84 -9.21
N LEU A 79 -3.99 -6.08 -8.75
CA LEU A 79 -3.76 -7.24 -9.62
C LEU A 79 -4.92 -7.50 -10.58
N ASP A 80 -6.14 -7.12 -10.20
CA ASP A 80 -7.31 -7.16 -11.08
C ASP A 80 -7.18 -6.24 -12.30
N LEU A 81 -6.35 -5.19 -12.19
CA LEU A 81 -6.02 -4.27 -13.27
C LEU A 81 -4.76 -4.70 -14.03
N THR A 82 -3.78 -5.30 -13.35
CA THR A 82 -2.45 -5.53 -13.92
C THR A 82 -2.22 -6.94 -14.46
N GLU A 83 -2.94 -7.95 -13.99
CA GLU A 83 -2.83 -9.32 -14.47
C GLU A 83 -3.90 -9.61 -15.53
N ALA A 84 -3.47 -10.07 -16.70
CA ALA A 84 -4.38 -10.51 -17.75
C ALA A 84 -5.02 -11.84 -17.31
N ARG A 85 -6.30 -11.82 -16.94
CA ARG A 85 -7.04 -13.06 -16.61
C ARG A 85 -6.89 -14.05 -17.76
N GLY A 86 -6.28 -15.20 -17.47
CA GLY A 86 -6.03 -16.28 -18.42
C GLY A 86 -7.29 -16.66 -19.20
N GLY A 87 -7.28 -16.34 -20.49
CA GLY A 87 -8.08 -16.99 -21.52
C GLY A 87 -7.10 -17.61 -22.49
N GLY A 88 -7.04 -18.94 -22.54
CA GLY A 88 -6.13 -19.68 -23.40
C GLY A 88 -6.24 -19.26 -24.87
N GLY A 89 -5.08 -19.16 -25.52
CA GLY A 89 -4.95 -18.99 -26.96
C GLY A 89 -4.75 -17.54 -27.41
N GLY A 90 -3.50 -17.20 -27.74
CA GLY A 90 -3.19 -16.05 -28.59
C GLY A 90 -2.63 -14.81 -27.90
N ALA A 91 -1.64 -14.95 -27.01
CA ALA A 91 -0.78 -13.83 -26.59
C ALA A 91 0.44 -13.62 -27.51
N ALA A 92 0.55 -14.39 -28.59
CA ALA A 92 1.40 -14.05 -29.72
C ALA A 92 0.60 -13.15 -30.66
N ASP A 93 0.64 -11.84 -30.44
CA ASP A 93 0.44 -10.76 -31.44
C ASP A 93 -0.18 -9.47 -30.84
N ARG A 94 0.44 -8.94 -29.78
CA ARG A 94 0.33 -7.50 -29.47
C ARG A 94 1.73 -6.93 -29.42
N GLY A 95 2.26 -6.60 -30.60
CA GLY A 95 3.58 -6.04 -30.86
C GLY A 95 3.85 -4.69 -30.19
N LEU A 96 3.92 -4.68 -28.87
CA LEU A 96 4.58 -3.64 -28.09
C LEU A 96 5.86 -4.28 -27.55
N GLY A 97 7.00 -3.84 -28.07
CA GLY A 97 8.34 -4.32 -27.73
C GLY A 97 8.78 -3.98 -26.30
N GLY A 98 7.99 -4.34 -25.29
CA GLY A 98 8.46 -4.55 -23.94
C GLY A 98 8.64 -6.06 -23.77
N GLY A 99 9.89 -6.49 -23.59
CA GLY A 99 10.19 -7.90 -23.34
C GLY A 99 9.37 -8.45 -22.17
N ALA A 100 9.20 -9.77 -22.17
CA ALA A 100 8.71 -10.50 -21.01
C ALA A 100 9.36 -9.96 -19.72
N GLY A 101 8.56 -9.43 -18.81
CA GLY A 101 9.04 -8.85 -17.54
C GLY A 101 8.74 -7.37 -17.29
N ALA A 102 8.16 -6.62 -18.23
CA ALA A 102 7.83 -5.20 -17.98
C ALA A 102 6.70 -5.02 -16.93
N ASN A 103 6.89 -4.11 -15.97
CA ASN A 103 5.85 -3.71 -15.00
C ASN A 103 4.64 -3.14 -15.76
N PRO A 104 3.43 -3.70 -15.61
CA PRO A 104 2.23 -3.25 -16.35
C PRO A 104 1.77 -1.84 -15.94
N LEU A 105 2.22 -1.32 -14.80
CA LEU A 105 1.92 0.03 -14.35
C LEU A 105 2.77 1.06 -15.10
N ARG A 106 2.08 2.01 -15.75
CA ARG A 106 2.68 3.19 -16.39
C ARG A 106 2.84 4.35 -15.42
N ARG A 107 1.88 4.53 -14.50
CA ARG A 107 1.82 5.72 -13.64
C ARG A 107 1.12 5.40 -12.34
N LEU A 108 1.65 5.97 -11.26
CA LEU A 108 1.08 5.93 -9.93
C LEU A 108 0.86 7.35 -9.41
N THR A 109 -0.29 7.62 -8.82
CA THR A 109 -0.61 8.90 -8.19
C THR A 109 -1.15 8.70 -6.78
N LEU A 110 -0.77 9.57 -5.86
CA LEU A 110 -1.31 9.62 -4.49
C LEU A 110 -2.13 10.89 -4.33
N HIS A 111 -3.37 10.75 -3.90
CA HIS A 111 -4.28 11.87 -3.71
C HIS A 111 -4.51 12.17 -2.24
N ARG A 112 -4.60 13.47 -1.95
CA ARG A 112 -4.96 14.01 -0.65
C ARG A 112 -6.39 13.66 -0.27
N TYR A 113 -6.57 13.21 0.96
CA TYR A 113 -7.89 13.15 1.60
C TYR A 113 -8.36 14.54 2.01
N ARG A 114 -9.61 14.88 1.65
CA ARG A 114 -10.22 16.17 1.98
C ARG A 114 -11.66 15.98 2.44
N LEU A 115 -12.03 16.79 3.42
CA LEU A 115 -13.43 17.02 3.77
C LEU A 115 -13.90 18.31 3.10
N ASN A 116 -15.10 18.29 2.54
CA ASN A 116 -15.77 19.51 2.15
C ASN A 116 -15.87 20.45 3.38
N PRO A 117 -15.51 21.74 3.27
CA PRO A 117 -15.54 22.68 4.40
C PRO A 117 -16.87 22.70 5.17
N LEU A 118 -18.00 22.61 4.47
CA LEU A 118 -19.33 22.59 5.08
C LEU A 118 -19.59 21.29 5.85
N ILE A 119 -19.09 20.18 5.33
CA ILE A 119 -19.24 18.85 5.93
C ILE A 119 -18.26 18.69 7.12
N SER A 120 -17.09 19.31 7.04
CA SER A 120 -16.04 19.21 8.05
C SER A 120 -16.51 19.68 9.43
N LEU A 121 -17.40 20.68 9.51
CA LEU A 121 -17.96 21.16 10.77
C LEU A 121 -18.78 20.10 11.53
N MET A 122 -19.47 19.23 10.80
CA MET A 122 -20.30 18.15 11.37
C MET A 122 -19.59 16.78 11.34
N ALA A 123 -18.40 16.71 10.73
CA ALA A 123 -17.65 15.48 10.62
C ALA A 123 -17.10 15.02 11.98
N ARG A 124 -16.98 13.70 12.12
CA ARG A 124 -16.44 13.07 13.32
C ARG A 124 -14.99 13.53 13.56
N PRO A 125 -14.53 13.61 14.83
CA PRO A 125 -13.18 14.03 15.14
C PRO A 125 -12.09 13.25 14.40
N ALA A 126 -12.27 11.93 14.23
CA ALA A 126 -11.32 11.09 13.49
C ALA A 126 -11.17 11.51 12.03
N LEU A 127 -12.29 11.81 11.34
CA LEU A 127 -12.26 12.28 9.95
C LEU A 127 -11.59 13.65 9.81
N ARG A 128 -11.87 14.57 10.73
CA ARG A 128 -11.21 15.89 10.73
C ARG A 128 -9.71 15.78 10.93
N ARG A 129 -9.27 14.86 11.79
CA ARG A 129 -7.84 14.58 11.99
C ARG A 129 -7.21 13.94 10.77
N ALA A 130 -7.96 13.19 9.97
CA ALA A 130 -7.46 12.50 8.78
C ALA A 130 -7.32 13.41 7.55
N VAL A 131 -7.80 14.66 7.61
CA VAL A 131 -7.59 15.66 6.54
C VAL A 131 -6.10 15.75 6.21
N ASN A 132 -5.79 15.77 4.91
CA ASN A 132 -4.45 15.66 4.34
C ASN A 132 -3.84 14.26 4.32
N GLY A 133 -4.51 13.23 4.84
CA GLY A 133 -4.09 11.84 4.64
C GLY A 133 -4.19 11.41 3.18
N ILE A 134 -4.16 10.10 2.92
CA ILE A 134 -4.29 9.55 1.57
C ILE A 134 -5.75 9.16 1.33
N GLY A 135 -6.37 9.78 0.33
CA GLY A 135 -7.78 9.60 0.00
C GLY A 135 -8.06 8.79 -1.27
N ALA A 136 -7.09 8.71 -2.16
CA ALA A 136 -7.15 7.89 -3.38
C ALA A 136 -5.75 7.52 -3.87
N ILE A 137 -5.68 6.43 -4.64
CA ILE A 137 -4.51 6.04 -5.42
C ILE A 137 -4.95 5.93 -6.88
N GLY A 138 -4.39 6.76 -7.76
CA GLY A 138 -4.65 6.67 -9.19
C GLY A 138 -3.60 5.80 -9.89
N LEU A 139 -4.06 5.01 -10.86
CA LEU A 139 -3.26 4.06 -11.61
C LEU A 139 -3.49 4.27 -13.11
N ALA A 140 -2.41 4.17 -13.87
CA ALA A 140 -2.48 4.07 -15.32
C ALA A 140 -1.64 2.89 -15.78
N LEU A 141 -2.14 2.13 -16.75
CA LEU A 141 -1.46 0.95 -17.27
C LEU A 141 -0.72 1.29 -18.56
N LEU A 142 0.29 0.48 -18.92
CA LEU A 142 1.10 0.70 -20.12
C LEU A 142 0.28 0.58 -21.42
N TYR A 143 -0.72 -0.30 -21.43
CA TYR A 143 -1.55 -0.58 -22.60
C TYR A 143 -2.77 0.33 -22.75
N GLU A 144 -2.97 1.27 -21.81
CA GLU A 144 -4.08 2.21 -21.86
C GLU A 144 -3.71 3.46 -22.64
N ASP A 145 -4.66 3.96 -23.44
CA ASP A 145 -4.49 5.18 -24.20
C ASP A 145 -4.43 6.40 -23.25
N PRO A 146 -3.29 7.12 -23.18
CA PRO A 146 -3.13 8.28 -22.29
C PRO A 146 -3.96 9.49 -22.74
N THR A 147 -4.60 9.44 -23.91
CA THR A 147 -5.46 10.48 -24.45
C THR A 147 -6.95 10.13 -24.37
N ALA A 148 -7.29 8.96 -23.83
CA ALA A 148 -8.67 8.54 -23.66
C ALA A 148 -9.44 9.53 -22.77
N SER A 149 -10.72 9.73 -23.07
CA SER A 149 -11.60 10.64 -22.30
C SER A 149 -11.83 10.21 -20.85
N SER A 150 -11.51 8.95 -20.51
CA SER A 150 -11.53 8.42 -19.15
C SER A 150 -10.31 8.85 -18.31
N VAL A 151 -9.24 9.34 -18.94
CA VAL A 151 -8.03 9.81 -18.26
C VAL A 151 -8.33 11.09 -17.50
N ARG A 152 -8.05 11.09 -16.18
CA ARG A 152 -8.21 12.27 -15.32
C ARG A 152 -6.96 13.18 -15.40
N SER A 153 -6.99 14.35 -14.77
CA SER A 153 -5.89 15.34 -14.92
C SER A 153 -4.54 14.85 -14.38
N ASP A 154 -4.59 13.92 -13.44
CA ASP A 154 -3.44 13.23 -12.88
C ASP A 154 -2.77 12.26 -13.87
N GLY A 155 -3.39 11.98 -15.02
CA GLY A 155 -2.90 11.08 -16.06
C GLY A 155 -3.26 9.60 -15.83
N CYS A 156 -4.14 9.33 -14.87
CA CYS A 156 -4.63 8.00 -14.48
C CYS A 156 -6.08 7.77 -14.94
N THR A 157 -6.39 6.51 -15.22
CA THR A 157 -7.68 5.99 -15.72
C THR A 157 -8.46 5.28 -14.62
N HIS A 158 -7.74 4.70 -13.66
CA HIS A 158 -8.31 4.00 -12.50
C HIS A 158 -7.98 4.75 -11.21
N HIS A 159 -8.92 4.77 -10.28
CA HIS A 159 -8.74 5.38 -8.95
C HIS A 159 -9.27 4.44 -7.88
N LEU A 160 -8.38 3.97 -7.01
CA LEU A 160 -8.71 3.19 -5.84
C LEU A 160 -8.92 4.10 -4.65
N GLY A 161 -10.02 3.91 -3.93
CA GLY A 161 -10.53 4.90 -2.98
C GLY A 161 -10.97 6.16 -3.74
N ASP A 162 -12.26 6.46 -3.79
CA ASP A 162 -12.71 7.68 -4.50
C ASP A 162 -13.59 8.53 -3.59
N THR A 163 -13.34 9.84 -3.56
CA THR A 163 -14.38 10.78 -3.20
C THR A 163 -14.47 11.92 -4.18
N HIS A 164 -15.46 11.79 -5.06
CA HIS A 164 -16.18 12.86 -5.74
C HIS A 164 -15.32 13.88 -6.50
N HIS A 165 -15.05 13.55 -7.77
CA HIS A 165 -15.07 14.35 -9.01
C HIS A 165 -14.50 15.78 -9.10
N ARG A 166 -14.51 16.60 -8.04
CA ARG A 166 -14.19 18.04 -8.14
C ARG A 166 -12.69 18.33 -8.07
N ASP A 167 -11.93 17.49 -7.36
CA ASP A 167 -10.54 17.78 -7.02
C ASP A 167 -9.56 17.00 -7.92
N LEU A 168 -10.05 16.05 -8.71
CA LEU A 168 -9.24 15.25 -9.64
C LEU A 168 -8.69 16.06 -10.82
N HIS A 169 -9.05 17.35 -10.90
CA HIS A 169 -8.53 18.34 -11.83
C HIS A 169 -7.58 19.35 -11.18
N ASP A 170 -7.35 19.25 -9.86
CA ASP A 170 -6.50 20.16 -9.09
C ASP A 170 -5.15 19.51 -8.80
N SER A 171 -4.11 19.96 -9.52
CA SER A 171 -2.73 19.47 -9.39
C SER A 171 -2.09 19.70 -8.01
N THR A 172 -2.70 20.51 -7.14
CA THR A 172 -2.24 20.68 -5.75
C THR A 172 -2.73 19.55 -4.82
N THR A 173 -3.60 18.67 -5.32
CA THR A 173 -4.24 17.62 -4.52
C THR A 173 -3.65 16.24 -4.74
N TYR A 174 -2.63 16.12 -5.60
CA TYR A 174 -1.95 14.85 -5.85
C TYR A 174 -0.47 15.01 -6.12
N THR A 175 0.26 13.92 -5.92
CA THR A 175 1.63 13.73 -6.42
C THR A 175 1.63 12.54 -7.37
N ALA A 176 2.42 12.59 -8.43
CA ALA A 176 2.43 11.59 -9.48
C ALA A 176 3.85 11.10 -9.80
N LEU A 177 3.97 9.82 -10.13
CA LEU A 177 5.19 9.19 -10.61
C LEU A 177 4.90 8.47 -11.92
N ASP A 178 5.65 8.82 -12.96
CA ASP A 178 5.70 8.06 -14.20
C ASP A 178 6.67 6.89 -14.01
N LEU A 179 6.18 5.68 -14.21
CA LEU A 179 6.94 4.43 -14.08
C LEU A 179 7.52 3.98 -15.43
N ARG A 180 7.26 4.71 -16.53
CA ARG A 180 7.89 4.41 -17.82
C ARG A 180 9.41 4.60 -17.71
N GLY A 181 10.17 3.55 -18.04
CA GLY A 181 11.63 3.60 -18.14
C GLY A 181 12.35 2.87 -17.01
N SER A 182 13.28 3.55 -16.34
CA SER A 182 14.28 2.98 -15.41
C SER A 182 13.90 3.08 -13.93
N VAL A 183 12.63 3.25 -13.61
CA VAL A 183 12.17 3.33 -12.22
C VAL A 183 11.65 1.97 -11.80
N ASP A 184 12.38 1.32 -10.90
CA ASP A 184 12.01 0.03 -10.33
C ASP A 184 11.77 0.21 -8.84
N ILE A 185 10.50 0.18 -8.43
CA ILE A 185 10.15 0.40 -7.03
C ILE A 185 10.68 -0.77 -6.21
N ALA A 186 11.69 -0.47 -5.39
CA ALA A 186 12.37 -1.46 -4.56
C ALA A 186 11.83 -1.48 -3.13
N LYS A 187 11.19 -0.40 -2.67
CA LYS A 187 10.73 -0.25 -1.30
C LYS A 187 9.59 0.76 -1.18
N LEU A 188 8.66 0.48 -0.27
CA LEU A 188 7.71 1.45 0.26
C LEU A 188 8.06 1.77 1.72
N ASP A 189 8.07 3.03 2.10
CA ASP A 189 8.00 3.46 3.52
C ASP A 189 6.56 3.88 3.79
N VAL A 190 5.91 3.19 4.72
CA VAL A 190 4.52 3.46 5.10
C VAL A 190 4.50 4.02 6.51
N ALA A 191 3.99 5.24 6.64
CA ALA A 191 3.93 5.98 7.88
C ALA A 191 2.49 6.06 8.40
N TYR A 192 2.26 5.67 9.65
CA TYR A 192 0.94 5.76 10.29
C TYR A 192 1.09 6.07 11.78
N VAL A 193 0.03 6.61 12.38
CA VAL A 193 -0.01 6.85 13.84
C VAL A 193 -0.86 5.74 14.46
N PRO A 194 -0.32 4.91 15.36
CA PRO A 194 -1.07 3.80 15.95
C PRO A 194 -2.38 4.24 16.61
N GLY A 195 -3.43 3.47 16.37
CA GLY A 195 -4.77 3.69 16.91
C GLY A 195 -5.61 4.73 16.14
N THR A 196 -5.05 5.41 15.14
CA THR A 196 -5.81 6.36 14.31
C THR A 196 -6.71 5.69 13.29
N GLY A 197 -6.36 4.48 12.83
CA GLY A 197 -7.09 3.67 11.86
C GLY A 197 -6.81 4.01 10.40
N TYR A 198 -5.79 4.82 10.11
CA TYR A 198 -5.43 5.21 8.74
C TYR A 198 -3.93 5.48 8.55
N ILE A 199 -3.50 5.43 7.29
CA ILE A 199 -2.15 5.72 6.84
C ILE A 199 -1.96 7.24 6.72
N ALA A 200 -0.95 7.76 7.41
CA ALA A 200 -0.62 9.17 7.44
C ALA A 200 0.39 9.56 6.34
N GLY A 201 1.13 8.61 5.78
CA GLY A 201 2.00 8.85 4.63
C GLY A 201 2.50 7.58 3.96
N VAL A 202 2.85 7.70 2.68
CA VAL A 202 3.49 6.64 1.88
C VAL A 202 4.57 7.27 1.03
N THR A 203 5.74 6.62 0.99
CA THR A 203 6.87 7.00 0.16
C THR A 203 7.33 5.79 -0.66
N PHE A 204 7.51 5.97 -1.97
CA PHE A 204 8.03 4.95 -2.88
C PHE A 204 9.49 5.25 -3.21
N PHE A 205 10.33 4.23 -3.07
CA PHE A 205 11.76 4.30 -3.36
C PHE A 205 12.12 3.41 -4.54
N ASP A 206 13.08 3.90 -5.32
CA ASP A 206 13.73 3.18 -6.41
C ASP A 206 15.21 2.94 -6.05
N ARG A 207 15.78 1.85 -6.53
CA ARG A 207 17.19 1.51 -6.29
C ARG A 207 18.02 1.89 -7.52
N VAL A 208 18.67 3.05 -7.45
CA VAL A 208 19.48 3.59 -8.55
C VAL A 208 20.93 3.09 -8.44
N GLY A 209 21.46 2.54 -9.54
CA GLY A 209 22.83 2.04 -9.63
C GLY A 209 22.98 0.58 -9.19
N ARG A 210 22.54 -0.37 -10.03
CA ARG A 210 22.67 -1.83 -9.82
C ARG A 210 24.11 -2.37 -9.95
N GLY A 211 25.14 -1.61 -9.55
CA GLY A 211 26.54 -2.03 -9.56
C GLY A 211 26.96 -2.78 -8.28
N GLU A 212 28.15 -3.39 -8.30
CA GLU A 212 28.81 -3.98 -7.13
C GLU A 212 28.89 -2.95 -5.99
N GLY A 213 28.02 -3.05 -5.00
CA GLY A 213 27.92 -2.08 -3.90
C GLY A 213 26.52 -1.89 -3.34
N GLY A 214 25.48 -2.39 -4.01
CA GLY A 214 24.09 -2.22 -3.59
C GLY A 214 23.62 -0.78 -3.85
N GLY A 215 22.78 -0.60 -4.87
CA GLY A 215 22.37 0.74 -5.32
C GLY A 215 21.74 1.61 -4.23
N VAL A 216 21.74 2.93 -4.45
CA VAL A 216 21.21 3.91 -3.50
C VAL A 216 19.69 3.98 -3.64
N LEU A 217 18.97 3.85 -2.51
CA LEU A 217 17.53 4.07 -2.46
C LEU A 217 17.23 5.57 -2.63
N THR A 218 16.42 5.90 -3.63
CA THR A 218 16.03 7.27 -3.99
C THR A 218 14.52 7.43 -3.88
N GLU A 219 14.03 8.44 -3.15
CA GLU A 219 12.60 8.78 -3.11
C GLU A 219 12.11 9.18 -4.52
N ARG A 220 11.01 8.56 -4.98
CA ARG A 220 10.42 8.83 -6.30
C ARG A 220 9.00 9.39 -6.22
N LEU A 221 8.21 8.92 -5.26
CA LEU A 221 6.85 9.40 -5.01
C LEU A 221 6.61 9.47 -3.52
N ARG A 222 5.96 10.53 -3.05
CA ARG A 222 5.69 10.69 -1.62
C ARG A 222 4.42 11.48 -1.38
N TRP A 223 3.63 11.01 -0.43
CA TRP A 223 2.61 11.82 0.23
C TRP A 223 2.74 11.66 1.75
N ARG A 224 2.68 12.77 2.49
CA ARG A 224 2.61 12.76 3.96
C ARG A 224 1.57 13.77 4.41
N GLN A 225 0.81 13.42 5.43
CA GLN A 225 -0.26 14.24 5.97
C GLN A 225 0.25 15.56 6.58
N TRP A 226 1.51 15.56 7.01
CA TRP A 226 2.20 16.73 7.55
C TRP A 226 3.13 17.34 6.50
N GLU A 227 3.19 18.67 6.52
CA GLU A 227 4.25 19.45 5.89
C GLU A 227 5.22 19.89 6.98
N GLY A 228 6.50 19.56 6.84
CA GLY A 228 7.53 19.91 7.83
C GLY A 228 7.64 18.90 8.97
N LYS A 229 7.29 19.31 10.20
CA LYS A 229 7.56 18.52 11.41
C LYS A 229 6.62 17.31 11.48
N GLU A 230 7.22 16.14 11.64
CA GLU A 230 6.50 14.88 11.85
C GLU A 230 5.70 14.88 13.17
N PRO A 231 4.43 14.43 13.14
CA PRO A 231 3.63 14.26 14.34
C PRO A 231 4.27 13.28 15.33
N GLU A 232 4.00 13.49 16.62
CA GLU A 232 4.46 12.56 17.65
C GLU A 232 3.76 11.20 17.52
N GLY A 233 4.52 10.12 17.68
CA GLY A 233 4.00 8.76 17.65
C GLY A 233 3.78 8.18 16.25
N VAL A 234 4.26 8.84 15.19
CA VAL A 234 4.32 8.22 13.85
C VAL A 234 5.25 7.01 13.89
N VAL A 235 4.78 5.91 13.32
CA VAL A 235 5.54 4.69 13.07
C VAL A 235 5.79 4.59 11.58
N HIS A 236 7.04 4.30 11.22
CA HIS A 236 7.48 4.00 9.87
C HIS A 236 7.74 2.49 9.76
N VAL A 237 7.20 1.87 8.72
CA VAL A 237 7.45 0.47 8.41
C VAL A 237 7.89 0.38 6.96
N ASP A 238 9.06 -0.21 6.75
CA ASP A 238 9.58 -0.54 5.44
C ASP A 238 8.85 -1.78 4.92
N ASN A 239 8.38 -1.68 3.69
CA ASN A 239 7.65 -2.72 2.99
C ASN A 239 8.41 -3.01 1.68
N GLU A 240 9.12 -4.13 1.70
CA GLU A 240 10.14 -4.52 0.73
C GLU A 240 9.82 -5.90 0.14
N PRO A 241 10.36 -6.25 -1.05
CA PRO A 241 10.24 -7.60 -1.58
C PRO A 241 10.92 -8.63 -0.66
N PRO A 242 10.64 -9.94 -0.83
CA PRO A 242 11.26 -11.01 -0.03
C PRO A 242 12.77 -11.04 -0.10
N GLU A 243 13.43 -10.96 1.06
CA GLU A 243 14.84 -11.32 1.21
C GLU A 243 14.98 -12.81 1.54
N ARG A 244 14.85 -13.67 0.53
CA ARG A 244 14.99 -15.13 0.72
C ARG A 244 16.44 -15.64 0.63
N GLY A 245 17.40 -14.76 0.37
CA GLY A 245 18.81 -15.11 0.22
C GLY A 245 19.11 -16.00 -1.00
N ASP A 246 18.15 -16.18 -1.89
CA ASP A 246 18.22 -17.03 -3.08
C ASP A 246 18.66 -16.28 -4.34
N GLY A 247 19.00 -14.99 -4.20
CA GLY A 247 19.40 -14.12 -5.31
C GLY A 247 18.26 -13.78 -6.28
N ALA A 248 17.01 -14.08 -5.92
CA ALA A 248 15.86 -13.73 -6.74
C ALA A 248 15.73 -12.22 -6.93
N VAL A 249 15.46 -11.80 -8.16
CA VAL A 249 15.08 -10.42 -8.46
C VAL A 249 13.56 -10.32 -8.37
N TRP A 250 13.08 -9.29 -7.70
CA TRP A 250 11.66 -9.03 -7.48
C TRP A 250 11.27 -7.72 -8.13
N LEU A 251 10.17 -7.74 -8.85
CA LEU A 251 9.61 -6.59 -9.55
C LEU A 251 8.35 -6.15 -8.81
N PHE A 252 8.26 -4.86 -8.52
CA PHE A 252 7.00 -4.28 -8.06
C PHE A 252 5.96 -4.34 -9.18
N VAL A 253 4.82 -4.98 -8.93
CA VAL A 253 3.76 -5.14 -9.93
C VAL A 253 2.44 -4.48 -9.50
N GLY A 254 2.33 -4.05 -8.25
CA GLY A 254 1.06 -3.58 -7.75
C GLY A 254 1.03 -3.19 -6.29
N LEU A 255 -0.17 -2.83 -5.83
CA LEU A 255 -0.49 -2.56 -4.44
C LEU A 255 -1.68 -3.42 -4.03
N ALA A 256 -1.78 -3.71 -2.74
CA ALA A 256 -3.02 -4.18 -2.15
C ALA A 256 -3.17 -3.61 -0.76
N GLY A 257 -4.40 -3.57 -0.26
CA GLY A 257 -4.68 -2.97 1.03
C GLY A 257 -6.16 -2.77 1.29
N THR A 258 -6.44 -1.84 2.21
CA THR A 258 -7.79 -1.58 2.67
C THR A 258 -8.02 -0.08 2.76
N TRP A 259 -9.20 0.35 2.31
CA TRP A 259 -9.75 1.69 2.52
C TRP A 259 -10.76 1.67 3.67
N VAL A 260 -10.85 2.76 4.44
CA VAL A 260 -12.08 3.08 5.17
C VAL A 260 -12.98 3.88 4.23
N ASN A 261 -14.09 3.30 3.78
CA ASN A 261 -15.18 4.04 3.17
C ASN A 261 -15.95 4.77 4.28
N THR A 262 -15.86 6.08 4.31
CA THR A 262 -16.39 6.95 5.37
C THR A 262 -17.84 7.42 5.11
N PHE A 263 -18.58 6.69 4.26
CA PHE A 263 -19.98 6.91 3.87
C PHE A 263 -20.31 8.37 3.53
N GLY A 264 -19.93 8.79 2.32
CA GLY A 264 -20.20 10.13 1.78
C GLY A 264 -19.18 11.20 2.18
N HIS A 265 -18.16 10.84 2.96
CA HIS A 265 -17.06 11.72 3.34
C HIS A 265 -15.72 11.36 2.71
N GLY A 266 -15.60 10.22 2.03
CA GLY A 266 -14.26 9.76 1.76
C GLY A 266 -14.04 8.30 1.51
N HIS A 267 -12.91 8.03 0.89
CA HIS A 267 -12.06 6.93 1.30
C HIS A 267 -10.84 7.46 2.06
N LEU A 268 -10.37 6.68 3.02
CA LEU A 268 -9.11 6.91 3.74
C LEU A 268 -8.28 5.65 3.66
N LEU A 269 -7.03 5.74 3.22
CA LEU A 269 -6.17 4.57 3.15
C LEU A 269 -5.95 4.03 4.56
N ALA A 270 -6.40 2.82 4.84
CA ALA A 270 -6.31 2.21 6.16
C ALA A 270 -5.03 1.40 6.31
N ARG A 271 -4.75 0.59 5.28
CA ARG A 271 -3.63 -0.34 5.20
C ARG A 271 -3.15 -0.46 3.77
N VAL A 272 -1.86 -0.73 3.57
CA VAL A 272 -1.28 -0.92 2.24
C VAL A 272 -0.04 -1.82 2.30
N SER A 273 0.21 -2.56 1.23
CA SER A 273 1.49 -3.19 0.90
C SER A 273 1.73 -3.10 -0.60
N GLY A 274 3.00 -3.15 -0.98
CA GLY A 274 3.42 -3.55 -2.31
C GLY A 274 3.04 -4.99 -2.60
N VAL A 275 2.95 -5.28 -3.89
CA VAL A 275 2.86 -6.63 -4.45
C VAL A 275 4.06 -6.80 -5.36
N TRP A 276 4.82 -7.86 -5.13
CA TRP A 276 6.03 -8.15 -5.89
C TRP A 276 5.92 -9.48 -6.60
N ARG A 277 6.53 -9.55 -7.78
CA ARG A 277 6.62 -10.75 -8.59
C ARG A 277 8.07 -11.09 -8.82
N ARG A 278 8.44 -12.35 -8.69
CA ARG A 278 9.78 -12.82 -9.05
C ARG A 278 10.02 -12.66 -10.55
N GLU A 279 11.19 -12.15 -10.92
CA GLU A 279 11.66 -12.09 -12.31
C GLU A 279 12.22 -13.46 -12.74
N GLY A 280 11.82 -13.97 -13.92
CA GLY A 280 12.53 -15.09 -14.57
C GLY A 280 11.95 -16.51 -14.45
N GLU A 281 10.67 -16.70 -14.13
CA GLU A 281 9.97 -17.97 -14.39
C GLU A 281 8.79 -17.68 -15.33
N GLU A 282 9.06 -17.71 -16.64
CA GLU A 282 7.99 -17.89 -17.64
C GLU A 282 7.53 -19.35 -17.57
N ASP A 283 6.21 -19.54 -17.62
CA ASP A 283 5.53 -20.83 -17.61
C ASP A 283 6.22 -21.86 -18.55
N GLY A 284 6.72 -22.94 -17.97
CA GLY A 284 7.01 -24.19 -18.69
C GLY A 284 5.73 -24.96 -19.03
#